data_AF-A0A4Z0LDJ9-F1
#
_entry.id   AF-A0A4Z0LDJ9-F1
#
_cell.length_a   1.000
_cell.length_b   1.000
_cell.length_c   1.000
_cell.angle_alpha   90.00
_cell.angle_beta   90.00
_cell.angle_gamma   90.00
#
_symmetry.space_group_name_H-M   'P 1'
#
loop_
_entity.id
_entity.type
_entity.pdbx_description
1 polymer ?
#
loop_
_entity_poly.entity_id
_entity_poly.type
_entity_poly.pdbx_seq_one_letter_code
_entity_poly.pdbx_strand_id
1 'polypeptide(L)'
;VLGAGEGWAKSILFNHRVRDEFDTFFHRPQTLALGVCNGCQMMSNLRELIPGSELWPRFVRNHSDRFEARFSLVEVTQSPSLLLQGMVGSQMPIAVSHGEG
;
A
#
# COMPACT_ATOMS: atom_id res chain seq x y z
N VAL A 1 -9.82 -8.11 -15.02
CA VAL A 1 -8.86 -7.05 -14.61
C VAL A 1 -7.53 -7.73 -14.31
N LEU A 2 -6.39 -7.11 -14.62
CA LEU A 2 -5.04 -7.71 -14.55
C LEU A 2 -4.46 -7.79 -13.12
N GLY A 3 -5.30 -7.98 -12.09
CA GLY A 3 -4.93 -7.85 -10.68
C GLY A 3 -5.11 -6.42 -10.15
N ALA A 4 -5.55 -6.29 -8.90
CA ALA A 4 -5.82 -4.99 -8.30
C ALA A 4 -4.53 -4.18 -8.09
N GLY A 5 -4.53 -2.93 -8.55
CA GLY A 5 -3.37 -2.03 -8.47
C GLY A 5 -2.27 -2.30 -9.52
N GLU A 6 -2.25 -3.47 -10.15
CA GLU A 6 -1.20 -3.84 -11.12
C GLU A 6 -1.21 -2.96 -12.37
N GLY A 7 -2.39 -2.70 -12.95
CA GLY A 7 -2.49 -1.87 -14.16
C GLY A 7 -2.01 -0.44 -13.91
N TRP A 8 -2.28 0.10 -12.73
CA TRP A 8 -1.82 1.43 -12.32
C TRP A 8 -0.31 1.43 -12.07
N ALA A 9 0.22 0.47 -11.32
CA ALA A 9 1.67 0.37 -11.10
C ALA A 9 2.43 0.18 -12.42
N LYS A 10 1.96 -0.72 -13.30
CA LYS A 10 2.60 -0.99 -14.60
C LYS A 10 2.55 0.21 -15.54
N SER A 11 1.49 1.03 -15.50
CA SER A 11 1.44 2.24 -16.33
C SER A 11 2.47 3.27 -15.89
N ILE A 12 2.76 3.37 -14.58
CA ILE A 12 3.87 4.16 -14.04
C ILE A 12 5.20 3.55 -14.49
N LEU A 13 5.42 2.25 -14.26
CA LEU A 13 6.70 1.59 -14.53
C LEU A 13 7.08 1.57 -16.01
N PHE A 14 6.11 1.44 -16.92
CA PHE A 14 6.35 1.39 -18.36
C PHE A 14 6.45 2.77 -19.02
N ASN A 15 6.13 3.84 -18.30
CA ASN A 15 6.37 5.20 -18.76
C ASN A 15 7.60 5.76 -18.04
N HIS A 16 8.76 5.71 -18.70
CA HIS A 16 10.04 6.13 -18.10
C HIS A 16 9.98 7.52 -17.43
N ARG A 17 9.34 8.51 -18.06
CA ARG A 17 9.21 9.85 -17.48
C ARG A 17 8.45 9.84 -16.15
N VAL A 18 7.36 9.08 -16.09
CA VAL A 18 6.53 9.00 -14.88
C VAL A 18 7.21 8.12 -13.83
N ARG A 19 7.83 7.00 -14.24
CA ARG A 19 8.65 6.15 -13.38
C ARG A 19 9.71 6.98 -12.65
N ASP A 20 10.49 7.78 -13.38
CA ASP A 20 11.58 8.58 -12.82
C ASP A 20 11.06 9.66 -11.85
N GLU A 21 9.87 10.19 -12.09
CA GLU A 21 9.21 11.16 -11.19
C GLU A 21 8.82 10.51 -9.85
N PHE A 22 8.26 9.31 -9.87
CA PHE A 22 7.95 8.54 -8.65
C PHE A 22 9.22 8.10 -7.93
N ASP A 23 10.22 7.60 -8.65
CA ASP A 23 11.51 7.20 -8.09
C ASP A 23 12.19 8.38 -7.37
N THR A 24 12.26 9.53 -8.04
CA THR A 24 12.78 10.77 -7.45
C THR A 24 11.97 11.20 -6.23
N PHE A 25 10.64 11.10 -6.28
CA PHE A 25 9.79 11.43 -5.14
C PHE A 25 10.10 10.56 -3.93
N PHE A 26 10.21 9.24 -4.09
CA PHE A 26 10.45 8.32 -2.97
C PHE A 26 11.87 8.38 -2.40
N HIS A 27 12.86 8.80 -3.19
CA HIS A 27 14.24 8.95 -2.75
C HIS A 27 14.53 10.30 -2.06
N ARG A 28 13.57 11.24 -2.02
CA ARG A 28 13.74 12.51 -1.31
C ARG A 28 13.75 12.29 0.21
N PRO A 29 14.60 13.00 0.96
CA PRO A 29 14.86 12.67 2.37
C PRO A 29 13.72 12.95 3.34
N GLN A 30 12.67 13.68 2.93
CA GLN A 30 11.62 14.19 3.84
C GLN A 30 10.21 14.06 3.24
N THR A 31 10.04 13.28 2.17
CA THR A 31 8.72 13.02 1.59
C THR A 31 7.98 11.96 2.38
N LEU A 32 6.68 12.16 2.57
CA LEU A 32 5.77 11.18 3.15
C LEU A 32 4.81 10.69 2.07
N ALA A 33 4.49 9.39 2.10
CA ALA A 33 3.56 8.75 1.20
C ALA A 33 2.60 7.84 1.98
N LEU A 34 1.38 7.69 1.48
CA LEU A 34 0.36 6.80 2.02
C LEU A 34 -0.41 6.13 0.88
N GLY A 35 -0.41 4.81 0.86
CA GLY A 35 -1.26 4.01 -0.02
C GLY A 35 -2.39 3.37 0.78
N VAL A 36 -3.66 3.62 0.39
CA VAL A 36 -4.84 3.03 1.03
C VAL A 36 -5.59 2.16 0.04
N CYS A 37 -5.96 0.94 0.43
CA CYS A 37 -6.69 -0.03 -0.41
C CYS A 37 -6.03 -0.20 -1.79
N ASN A 38 -6.63 0.32 -2.87
CA ASN A 38 -6.05 0.23 -4.20
C ASN A 38 -4.72 0.98 -4.35
N GLY A 39 -4.51 2.06 -3.58
CA GLY A 39 -3.21 2.72 -3.48
C GLY A 39 -2.15 1.87 -2.78
N CYS A 40 -2.53 1.08 -1.77
CA CYS A 40 -1.63 0.13 -1.11
C CYS A 40 -1.18 -0.96 -2.09
N GLN A 41 -2.13 -1.52 -2.85
CA GLN A 41 -1.86 -2.52 -3.89
C GLN A 41 -0.99 -1.95 -5.02
N MET A 42 -1.23 -0.70 -5.44
CA MET A 42 -0.39 -0.06 -6.46
C MET A 42 1.05 0.12 -5.93
N MET A 43 1.22 0.66 -4.72
CA MET A 43 2.55 0.91 -4.14
C MET A 43 3.31 -0.39 -3.87
N SER A 44 2.65 -1.48 -3.46
CA SER A 44 3.32 -2.78 -3.30
C SER A 44 3.84 -3.34 -4.63
N ASN A 45 3.19 -3.01 -5.75
CA ASN A 45 3.67 -3.32 -7.09
C ASN A 45 4.74 -2.31 -7.60
N LEU A 46 4.94 -1.18 -6.92
CA LEU A 46 6.02 -0.21 -7.19
C LEU A 46 7.24 -0.39 -6.27
N ARG A 47 7.37 -1.51 -5.55
CA ARG A 47 8.46 -1.73 -4.59
C ARG A 47 9.87 -1.47 -5.14
N GLU A 48 10.09 -1.64 -6.45
CA GLU A 48 11.39 -1.36 -7.08
C GLU A 48 11.78 0.13 -7.08
N LEU A 49 10.83 1.04 -6.85
CA LEU A 49 11.04 2.49 -6.79
C LEU A 49 11.03 3.04 -5.36
N ILE A 50 10.77 2.20 -4.34
CA ILE A 50 10.53 2.64 -2.96
C ILE A 50 11.64 2.09 -2.05
N PRO A 51 12.52 2.94 -1.49
CA PRO A 51 13.57 2.50 -0.57
C PRO A 51 13.03 1.77 0.67
N GLY A 52 13.66 0.65 1.06
CA GLY A 52 13.30 -0.09 2.27
C GLY A 52 12.03 -0.95 2.14
N SER A 53 11.55 -1.18 0.91
CA SER A 53 10.33 -1.94 0.62
C SER A 53 10.59 -3.39 0.17
N GLU A 54 11.82 -3.90 0.29
CA GLU A 54 12.24 -5.19 -0.25
C GLU A 54 11.43 -6.37 0.31
N LEU A 55 10.97 -6.24 1.55
CA LEU A 55 10.16 -7.23 2.27
C LEU A 55 8.65 -7.01 2.16
N TRP A 56 8.18 -6.03 1.39
CA TRP A 56 6.75 -5.77 1.26
C TRP A 56 6.03 -6.95 0.58
N PRO A 57 4.87 -7.38 1.11
CA PRO A 57 4.11 -8.47 0.55
C PRO A 57 3.32 -8.05 -0.70
N ARG A 58 2.77 -9.04 -1.41
CA ARG A 58 1.72 -8.80 -2.40
C ARG A 58 0.34 -8.93 -1.75
N PHE A 59 -0.61 -8.15 -2.24
CA PHE A 59 -2.01 -8.28 -1.90
C PHE A 59 -2.71 -9.01 -3.05
N VAL A 60 -3.45 -10.07 -2.70
CA VAL A 60 -4.04 -11.02 -3.65
C VAL A 60 -5.46 -11.33 -3.22
N ARG A 61 -6.16 -12.15 -4.02
CA ARG A 61 -7.54 -12.57 -3.73
C ARG A 61 -7.71 -13.04 -2.28
N ASN A 62 -8.73 -12.49 -1.62
CA ASN A 62 -9.09 -12.91 -0.26
C ASN A 62 -9.33 -14.43 -0.21
N HIS A 63 -8.97 -15.07 0.90
CA HIS A 63 -9.18 -16.52 1.07
C HIS A 63 -10.66 -16.93 0.96
N SER A 64 -11.60 -16.06 1.35
CA SER A 64 -13.04 -16.29 1.19
C SER A 64 -13.52 -16.31 -0.26
N ASP A 65 -12.66 -15.94 -1.22
CA ASP A 65 -12.98 -15.71 -2.63
C ASP A 65 -14.14 -14.73 -2.86
N ARG A 66 -14.35 -13.83 -1.90
CA ARG A 66 -15.38 -12.80 -1.91
C ARG A 66 -14.83 -11.42 -1.62
N PHE A 67 -15.58 -10.43 -2.10
CA PHE A 67 -15.40 -9.06 -1.68
C PHE A 67 -15.93 -8.92 -0.25
N GLU A 68 -15.16 -8.30 0.63
CA GLU A 68 -15.51 -8.08 2.02
C GLU A 68 -15.70 -6.59 2.28
N ALA A 69 -16.94 -6.22 2.62
CA ALA A 69 -17.28 -4.90 3.17
C ALA A 69 -17.57 -5.07 4.66
N ARG A 70 -16.64 -4.65 5.52
CA ARG A 70 -16.67 -4.89 6.97
C ARG A 70 -16.32 -3.63 7.75
N PHE A 71 -16.68 -3.66 9.03
CA PHE A 71 -16.15 -2.76 10.03
C PHE A 71 -15.34 -3.61 11.00
N SER A 72 -14.04 -3.70 10.74
CA SER A 72 -13.15 -4.67 11.39
C SER A 72 -12.36 -3.99 12.50
N LEU A 73 -12.26 -4.65 13.66
CA LEU A 73 -11.41 -4.19 14.76
C LEU A 73 -9.94 -4.44 14.41
N VAL A 74 -9.09 -3.42 14.56
CA VAL A 74 -7.64 -3.52 14.33
C VAL A 74 -6.87 -2.99 15.54
N GLU A 75 -5.64 -3.44 15.68
CA GLU A 75 -4.66 -2.93 16.65
C GLU A 75 -3.52 -2.23 15.92
N VAL A 76 -3.11 -1.06 16.42
CA VAL A 76 -1.93 -0.36 15.91
C VAL A 76 -0.68 -0.96 16.56
N THR A 77 0.13 -1.66 15.76
CA THR A 77 1.37 -2.31 16.21
C THR A 77 2.60 -1.40 16.10
N GLN A 78 3.64 -1.72 16.87
CA GLN A 78 4.91 -1.00 16.83
C GLN A 78 5.58 -1.15 15.45
N SER A 79 5.94 -0.02 14.82
CA SER A 79 6.65 0.01 13.54
C SER A 79 7.39 1.34 13.34
N PRO A 80 8.24 1.48 12.31
CA PRO A 80 8.85 2.76 11.94
C PRO A 80 7.89 3.79 11.32
N SER A 81 6.59 3.50 11.20
CA SER A 81 5.63 4.38 10.52
C SER A 81 5.44 5.71 11.25
N LEU A 82 5.85 6.81 10.62
CA LEU A 82 5.66 8.17 11.13
C LEU A 82 4.18 8.56 11.20
N LEU A 83 3.34 8.01 10.33
CA LEU A 83 1.90 8.28 10.26
C LEU A 83 1.11 7.65 11.42
N LEU A 84 1.71 6.70 12.13
CA LEU A 84 1.10 5.99 13.26
C LEU A 84 1.73 6.38 14.61
N GLN A 85 2.51 7.47 14.64
CA GLN A 85 3.14 7.96 15.85
C GLN A 85 2.08 8.28 16.92
N GLY A 86 2.34 7.86 18.16
CA GLY A 86 1.44 8.10 19.29
C GLY A 86 0.18 7.21 19.32
N MET A 87 -0.01 6.34 18.33
CA MET A 87 -1.20 5.48 18.24
C MET A 87 -0.97 4.03 18.68
N VAL A 88 0.30 3.63 18.89
CA VAL A 88 0.66 2.24 19.19
C VAL A 88 -0.08 1.72 20.42
N GLY A 89 -0.63 0.51 20.31
CA GLY A 89 -1.45 -0.15 21.33
C GLY A 89 -2.93 0.24 21.33
N SER A 90 -3.33 1.21 20.51
CA SER A 90 -4.76 1.53 20.33
C SER A 90 -5.47 0.42 19.55
N GLN A 91 -6.65 0.03 20.03
CA GLN A 91 -7.56 -0.88 19.35
C GLN A 91 -8.84 -0.15 19.00
N MET A 92 -9.19 -0.13 17.72
CA MET A 92 -10.36 0.59 17.23
C MET A 92 -10.84 0.00 15.90
N PRO A 93 -12.15 0.09 15.60
CA PRO A 93 -12.67 -0.43 14.36
C PRO A 93 -12.36 0.52 13.18
N ILE A 94 -12.11 -0.06 12.01
CA ILE A 94 -11.86 0.65 10.76
C ILE A 94 -12.68 0.06 9.62
N ALA A 95 -13.02 0.89 8.63
CA ALA A 95 -13.70 0.44 7.43
C ALA A 95 -12.79 -0.46 6.57
N VAL A 96 -13.31 -1.61 6.16
CA VAL A 96 -12.67 -2.58 5.28
C VAL A 96 -13.58 -2.78 4.07
N SER A 97 -13.03 -2.64 2.86
CA SER A 97 -13.82 -2.72 1.62
C SER A 97 -12.94 -3.18 0.46
N HIS A 98 -12.64 -4.49 0.40
CA HIS A 98 -11.74 -5.05 -0.61
C HIS A 98 -12.04 -6.53 -0.93
N GLY A 99 -11.61 -6.96 -2.12
CA GLY A 99 -11.63 -8.38 -2.54
C GLY A 99 -10.25 -8.98 -2.80
N GLU A 100 -9.19 -8.16 -2.77
CA GLU A 100 -7.80 -8.57 -2.98
C GLU A 100 -6.89 -7.87 -1.95
N GLY A 101 -7.06 -8.15 -0.66
CA GLY A 101 -6.32 -7.43 0.40
C GLY A 101 -5.77 -8.33 1.49
#